data_AF-A0A382RS40-F1
#
_entry.id   AF-A0A382RS40-F1
#
_cell.length_a   1.000
_cell.length_b   1.000
_cell.length_c   1.000
_cell.angle_alpha   90.00
_cell.angle_beta   90.00
_cell.angle_gamma   90.00
#
_symmetry.space_group_name_H-M   'P 1'
#
loop_
_entity.id
_entity.type
_entity.pdbx_description
1 polymer ?
#
loop_
_entity_poly.entity_id
_entity_poly.type
_entity_poly.pdbx_seq_one_letter_code
_entity_poly.pdbx_strand_id
1 'polypeptide(L)'
;MLAINPLAYDICSAVLEINPSAQVSVHSEGTEDEEIVWHDGTTPISKSDIQAKQAELKADYDSKQYQRDRAEAYPSWEDQLDKIYHDGVTKWKSEMIDPIKDAHPKP
;
A
#
# COMPACT_ATOMS: atom_id res chain seq x y z
N MET A 1 -18.56 -4.90 -7.37
CA MET A 1 -17.44 -4.80 -8.34
C MET A 1 -16.20 -4.55 -7.51
N LEU A 2 -15.44 -5.61 -7.19
CA LEU A 2 -14.16 -5.43 -6.48
C LEU A 2 -13.22 -4.74 -7.46
N ALA A 3 -12.91 -3.47 -7.22
CA ALA A 3 -11.73 -2.90 -7.81
C ALA A 3 -10.56 -3.74 -7.28
N ILE A 4 -9.91 -4.48 -8.17
CA ILE A 4 -8.57 -4.99 -7.92
C ILE A 4 -7.76 -3.72 -7.68
N ASN A 5 -7.54 -3.34 -6.43
CA ASN A 5 -6.55 -2.33 -6.12
C ASN A 5 -5.23 -2.93 -6.61
N PRO A 6 -4.59 -2.38 -7.65
CA PRO A 6 -3.28 -2.86 -8.04
C PRO A 6 -2.38 -2.78 -6.81
N LEU A 7 -1.72 -3.88 -6.48
CA LEU A 7 -0.79 -3.92 -5.36
C LEU A 7 0.28 -2.87 -5.65
N ALA A 8 0.66 -2.06 -4.67
CA ALA A 8 1.66 -0.98 -4.83
C ALA A 8 3.07 -1.46 -5.25
N TYR A 9 3.22 -2.75 -5.51
CA TYR A 9 4.45 -3.45 -5.87
C TYR A 9 4.25 -4.43 -7.05
N ASP A 10 3.16 -4.33 -7.81
CA ASP A 10 2.96 -5.14 -9.02
C ASP A 10 3.97 -4.78 -10.14
N ILE A 11 4.04 -5.59 -11.20
CA ILE A 11 5.02 -5.41 -12.28
C ILE A 11 4.85 -4.04 -12.94
N CYS A 12 3.61 -3.61 -13.21
CA CYS A 12 3.33 -2.30 -13.80
C CYS A 12 3.85 -1.16 -12.90
N SER A 13 3.62 -1.25 -11.59
CA SER A 13 4.10 -0.28 -10.61
C SER A 13 5.62 -0.24 -10.60
N ALA A 14 6.28 -1.39 -10.58
CA ALA A 14 7.74 -1.47 -10.63
C ALA A 14 8.32 -0.91 -11.94
N VAL A 15 7.69 -1.18 -13.08
CA VAL A 15 8.10 -0.64 -14.38
C VAL A 15 7.97 0.87 -14.42
N LEU A 16 6.86 1.43 -13.91
CA LEU A 16 6.63 2.88 -13.88
C LEU A 16 7.57 3.61 -12.91
N GLU A 17 8.00 2.96 -11.82
CA GLU A 17 9.03 3.51 -10.93
C GLU A 17 10.43 3.55 -11.58
N ILE A 18 10.74 2.60 -12.47
CA ILE A 18 12.02 2.58 -13.20
C ILE A 18 11.97 3.53 -14.41
N ASN A 19 10.85 3.52 -15.14
CA ASN A 19 10.61 4.36 -16.30
C ASN A 19 9.18 4.94 -16.23
N PRO A 20 9.02 6.18 -15.72
CA PRO A 20 7.70 6.83 -15.58
C PRO A 20 6.94 7.06 -16.89
N SER A 21 7.62 6.96 -18.03
CA SER A 21 7.02 7.10 -19.36
C SER A 21 6.69 5.77 -20.04
N ALA A 22 7.00 4.64 -19.39
CA ALA A 22 6.73 3.32 -19.94
C ALA A 22 5.23 3.10 -20.17
N GLN A 23 4.91 2.52 -21.32
CA GLN A 23 3.58 1.98 -21.59
C GLN A 23 3.66 0.47 -21.56
N VAL A 24 3.01 -0.13 -20.57
CA VAL A 24 3.13 -1.54 -20.26
C VAL A 24 1.77 -2.10 -19.85
N SER A 25 1.50 -3.35 -20.23
CA SER A 25 0.42 -4.16 -19.66
C SER A 25 0.96 -5.52 -19.27
N VAL A 26 0.36 -6.12 -18.25
CA VAL A 26 0.76 -7.44 -17.74
C VAL A 26 -0.46 -8.35 -17.78
N HIS A 27 -0.28 -9.55 -18.32
CA HIS A 27 -1.27 -10.62 -18.29
C HIS A 27 -0.82 -11.68 -17.28
N SER A 28 -1.77 -12.16 -16.47
CA SER A 28 -1.56 -13.28 -15.54
C SER A 28 -0.32 -13.14 -14.63
N GLU A 29 -0.10 -11.96 -14.06
CA GLU A 29 1.04 -11.70 -13.17
C GLU A 29 1.17 -12.76 -12.06
N GLY A 30 2.39 -13.27 -11.88
CA GLY A 30 2.69 -14.27 -10.84
C GLY A 30 2.25 -15.70 -11.15
N THR A 31 1.76 -15.98 -12.37
CA THR A 31 1.47 -17.35 -12.83
C THR A 31 2.49 -17.84 -13.85
N GLU A 32 2.38 -19.11 -14.25
CA GLU A 32 3.19 -19.67 -15.34
C GLU A 32 2.89 -19.05 -16.71
N ASP A 33 1.74 -18.37 -16.86
CA ASP A 33 1.30 -17.67 -18.07
C ASP A 33 1.58 -16.16 -18.02
N GLU A 34 2.46 -15.71 -17.12
CA GLU A 34 2.83 -14.29 -16.97
C GLU A 34 3.44 -13.74 -18.27
N GLU A 35 2.80 -12.71 -18.84
CA GLU A 35 3.25 -12.03 -20.06
C GLU A 35 3.31 -10.51 -19.83
N ILE A 36 4.46 -9.91 -20.14
CA ILE A 36 4.66 -8.46 -20.12
C ILE A 36 4.62 -7.94 -21.56
N VAL A 37 3.64 -7.10 -21.87
CA VAL A 37 3.50 -6.46 -23.19
C VAL A 37 3.95 -5.01 -23.10
N TRP A 38 4.93 -4.67 -23.95
CA TRP A 38 5.50 -3.33 -24.05
C TRP A 38 4.88 -2.59 -25.24
N HIS A 39 4.36 -1.39 -25.00
CA HIS A 39 3.65 -0.59 -25.99
C HIS A 39 4.46 0.63 -26.42
N ASP A 40 4.10 1.21 -27.57
CA ASP A 40 4.57 2.51 -28.05
C ASP A 40 6.10 2.71 -28.05
N GLY A 41 6.84 1.66 -28.39
CA GLY A 41 8.30 1.70 -28.45
C GLY A 41 8.98 1.76 -27.08
N THR A 42 8.26 1.48 -25.99
CA THR A 42 8.83 1.34 -24.66
C THR A 42 9.94 0.30 -24.71
N THR A 43 11.16 0.69 -24.34
CA THR A 43 12.29 -0.23 -24.28
C THR A 43 12.05 -1.24 -23.15
N PRO A 44 12.07 -2.56 -23.43
CA PRO A 44 11.85 -3.57 -22.40
C PRO A 44 12.87 -3.46 -21.27
N ILE A 45 12.37 -3.54 -20.04
CA ILE A 45 13.19 -3.58 -18.82
C ILE A 45 13.47 -5.05 -18.49
N SER A 46 14.66 -5.35 -17.97
CA SER A 46 15.01 -6.72 -17.61
C SER A 46 14.11 -7.23 -16.48
N LYS A 47 13.76 -8.52 -16.52
CA LYS A 47 12.95 -9.15 -15.46
C LYS A 47 13.62 -9.03 -14.09
N SER A 48 14.96 -9.10 -14.02
CA SER A 48 15.70 -8.92 -12.76
C SER A 48 15.56 -7.53 -12.18
N ASP A 49 15.59 -6.48 -13.02
CA ASP A 49 15.44 -5.10 -12.53
C ASP A 49 14.01 -4.84 -12.05
N ILE A 50 13.01 -5.37 -12.77
CA ILE A 50 11.61 -5.33 -12.35
C ILE A 50 11.45 -6.02 -11.00
N GLN A 51 11.94 -7.25 -10.85
CA GLN A 51 11.83 -8.00 -9.59
C GLN A 51 12.56 -7.32 -8.42
N ALA A 52 13.73 -6.72 -8.67
CA ALA A 52 14.44 -5.94 -7.66
C ALA A 52 13.60 -4.75 -7.19
N LYS A 53 12.96 -4.02 -8.12
CA LYS A 53 12.07 -2.91 -7.78
C LYS A 53 10.80 -3.38 -7.07
N GLN A 54 10.19 -4.49 -7.48
CA GLN A 54 9.05 -5.09 -6.76
C GLN A 54 9.43 -5.45 -5.32
N ALA A 55 10.64 -5.99 -5.09
CA ALA A 55 11.10 -6.30 -3.73
C ALA A 55 11.26 -5.03 -2.87
N GLU A 56 11.80 -3.94 -3.42
CA GLU A 56 11.87 -2.64 -2.73
C GLU A 56 10.48 -2.10 -2.40
N LEU A 57 9.57 -2.08 -3.37
CA LEU A 57 8.20 -1.60 -3.19
C LEU A 57 7.42 -2.46 -2.20
N LYS A 58 7.63 -3.77 -2.23
CA LYS A 58 7.01 -4.68 -1.26
C LYS A 58 7.55 -4.42 0.14
N ALA A 59 8.85 -4.23 0.31
CA ALA A 59 9.44 -3.91 1.61
C ALA A 59 8.87 -2.59 2.16
N ASP A 60 8.73 -1.57 1.32
CA ASP A 60 8.09 -0.31 1.71
C ASP A 60 6.61 -0.49 2.08
N TYR A 61 5.85 -1.22 1.26
CA TYR A 61 4.44 -1.54 1.52
C TYR A 61 4.26 -2.30 2.85
N ASP A 62 5.09 -3.30 3.10
CA ASP A 62 5.08 -4.11 4.32
C ASP A 62 5.46 -3.26 5.54
N SER A 63 6.47 -2.37 5.43
CA SER A 63 6.88 -1.47 6.52
C SER A 63 5.78 -0.51 6.97
N LYS A 64 4.80 -0.26 6.09
CA LYS A 64 3.64 0.60 6.32
C LYS A 64 2.38 -0.16 6.73
N GLN A 65 2.45 -1.48 6.96
CA GLN A 65 1.29 -2.29 7.38
C GLN A 65 0.58 -1.71 8.59
N TYR A 66 1.33 -1.25 9.61
CA TYR A 66 0.76 -0.64 10.81
C TYR A 66 -0.14 0.57 10.51
N GLN A 67 0.12 1.32 9.44
CA GLN A 67 -0.69 2.49 9.08
C GLN A 67 -2.05 2.05 8.55
N ARG A 68 -2.08 0.98 7.74
CA ARG A 68 -3.32 0.41 7.20
C ARG A 68 -4.15 -0.21 8.30
N ASP A 69 -3.53 -1.01 9.17
CA ASP A 69 -4.22 -1.64 10.29
C ASP A 69 -4.82 -0.60 11.24
N ARG A 70 -4.07 0.48 11.54
CA ARG A 70 -4.60 1.58 12.35
C ARG A 70 -5.74 2.31 11.66
N ALA A 71 -5.64 2.57 10.36
CA ALA A 71 -6.71 3.25 9.62
C ALA A 71 -8.02 2.45 9.63
N GLU A 72 -7.96 1.13 9.57
CA GLU A 72 -9.11 0.24 9.70
C GLU A 72 -9.64 0.18 11.16
N ALA A 73 -8.73 0.17 12.13
CA ALA A 73 -9.09 0.08 13.55
C ALA A 73 -9.59 1.40 14.16
N TYR A 74 -9.22 2.56 13.59
CA TYR A 74 -9.63 3.85 14.14
C TYR A 74 -11.16 4.00 14.14
N PRO A 75 -11.74 4.49 15.25
CA PRO A 75 -13.16 4.83 15.30
C PRO A 75 -13.46 5.99 14.34
N SER A 76 -14.75 6.20 14.05
CA SER A 76 -15.20 7.29 13.19
C SER A 76 -14.71 8.65 13.68
N TRP A 77 -14.64 9.64 12.78
CA TRP A 77 -14.27 11.00 13.17
C TRP A 77 -15.29 11.59 14.15
N GLU A 78 -16.57 11.26 13.97
CA GLU A 78 -17.67 11.66 14.85
C GLU A 78 -17.45 11.16 16.28
N ASP A 79 -17.18 9.85 16.48
CA ASP A 79 -16.94 9.28 17.81
C ASP A 79 -15.71 9.89 18.48
N GLN A 80 -14.65 10.15 17.70
CA GLN A 80 -13.43 10.78 18.20
C GLN A 80 -13.68 12.21 18.66
N LEU A 81 -14.39 13.01 17.85
CA LEU A 81 -14.72 14.39 18.18
C LEU A 81 -15.67 14.48 19.38
N ASP A 82 -16.66 13.60 19.46
CA ASP A 82 -17.59 13.51 20.59
C ASP A 82 -16.86 13.18 21.90
N LYS A 83 -15.97 12.18 21.87
CA LYS A 83 -15.11 11.84 23.02
C LYS A 83 -14.24 13.01 23.46
N ILE A 84 -13.64 13.74 22.52
CA ILE A 84 -12.84 14.93 22.84
C ILE A 84 -13.71 15.99 23.50
N TYR A 85 -14.92 16.22 23.00
CA TYR A 85 -15.84 17.23 23.54
C TYR A 85 -16.29 16.91 24.97
N HIS A 86 -16.67 15.66 25.25
CA HIS A 86 -17.23 15.25 26.54
C HIS A 86 -16.17 14.91 27.59
N ASP A 87 -15.09 14.26 27.19
CA ASP A 87 -14.11 13.65 28.09
C ASP A 87 -12.71 14.27 28.01
N GLY A 88 -12.48 15.13 27.02
CA GLY A 88 -11.23 15.82 26.80
C GLY A 88 -10.16 14.97 26.12
N VAL A 89 -9.13 15.67 25.62
CA VAL A 89 -8.04 15.08 24.82
C VAL A 89 -7.26 14.00 25.58
N THR A 90 -7.12 14.12 26.91
CA THR A 90 -6.39 13.13 27.72
C THR A 90 -7.07 11.77 27.67
N LYS A 91 -8.39 11.71 27.94
CA LYS A 91 -9.15 10.45 27.89
C LYS A 91 -9.29 9.93 26.47
N TRP A 92 -9.52 10.80 25.49
CA TRP A 92 -9.54 10.40 24.07
C TRP A 92 -8.26 9.66 23.66
N LYS A 93 -7.07 10.18 24.03
CA LYS A 93 -5.80 9.49 23.75
C LYS A 93 -5.74 8.12 24.41
N SER A 94 -5.95 8.06 25.72
CA SER A 94 -5.75 6.82 26.48
C SER A 94 -6.79 5.73 26.18
N GLU A 95 -8.02 6.11 25.83
CA GLU A 95 -9.13 5.16 25.67
C GLU A 95 -9.43 4.81 24.20
N MET A 96 -9.14 5.71 23.24
CA MET A 96 -9.43 5.46 21.82
C MET A 96 -8.17 5.25 20.98
N ILE A 97 -7.08 5.98 21.24
CA ILE A 97 -5.92 6.02 20.33
C ILE A 97 -4.81 5.08 20.77
N ASP A 98 -4.42 5.13 22.04
CA ASP A 98 -3.32 4.33 22.57
C ASP A 98 -3.57 2.82 22.42
N PRO A 99 -4.77 2.26 22.72
CA PRO A 99 -5.02 0.83 22.53
C PRO A 99 -4.82 0.36 21.09
N ILE A 100 -5.19 1.18 20.11
CA ILE A 100 -5.01 0.88 18.68
C ILE A 100 -3.53 0.92 18.31
N LYS A 101 -2.78 1.89 18.83
CA LYS A 101 -1.34 2.00 18.56
C LYS A 101 -0.55 0.89 19.24
N ASP A 102 -1.01 0.41 20.38
CA ASP A 102 -0.42 -0.71 21.11
C ASP A 102 -0.72 -2.05 20.40
N ALA A 103 -1.94 -2.21 19.87
CA ALA A 103 -2.31 -3.37 19.04
C ALA A 103 -1.57 -3.41 17.69
N HIS A 104 -1.25 -2.23 17.13
CA HIS A 104 -0.57 -2.07 15.85
C HIS A 104 0.67 -1.17 16.01
N PRO A 105 1.75 -1.65 16.66
CA PRO A 105 2.92 -0.83 16.94
C PRO A 105 3.60 -0.37 15.66
N LYS A 106 4.22 0.81 15.71
CA LYS A 106 5.11 1.24 14.63
C LYS A 106 6.42 0.45 14.78
N PRO A 107 6.88 -0.26 13.72
CA PRO A 107 8.16 -0.97 13.74
C PRO A 107 9.35 -0.04 14.05
#